data_AF-A0A7G9A684-F1
#
_entry.id   AF-A0A7G9A684-F1
#
_cell.length_a   1.000
_cell.length_b   1.000
_cell.length_c   1.000
_cell.angle_alpha   90.00
_cell.angle_beta   90.00
_cell.angle_gamma   90.00
#
_symmetry.space_group_name_H-M   'P 1'
#
loop_
_entity.id
_entity.type
_entity.pdbx_description
1 polymer ?
#
loop_
_entity_poly.entity_id
_entity_poly.type
_entity_poly.pdbx_seq_one_letter_code
_entity_poly.pdbx_strand_id
1 'polypeptide(L)'
;MASQWHCDVVIVDIRTFAIVGAIELDDASHLKKQRNRRDILLEEVLRQAGIPLLRDRDSEKLVRRVREFLKYREAETDEISATGMDSTTEHTEQKDKEN
;
A
#
# COMPACT_ATOMS: atom_id res chain seq x y z
N MET A 1 -14.06 5.01 -18.29
CA MET A 1 -14.32 6.15 -17.39
C MET A 1 -13.67 5.87 -16.05
N ALA A 2 -12.37 6.13 -15.93
CA ALA A 2 -11.59 5.93 -14.71
C ALA A 2 -11.04 7.27 -14.15
N SER A 3 -11.50 8.40 -14.70
CA SER A 3 -10.98 9.74 -14.43
C SER A 3 -11.62 10.43 -13.21
N GLN A 4 -12.23 9.68 -12.29
CA GLN A 4 -13.05 10.26 -11.21
C GLN A 4 -12.70 9.76 -9.80
N TRP A 5 -11.63 8.98 -9.70
CA TRP A 5 -11.11 8.40 -8.47
C TRP A 5 -9.65 8.83 -8.37
N HIS A 6 -9.38 9.84 -7.55
CA HIS A 6 -8.02 10.22 -7.22
C HIS A 6 -7.79 9.86 -5.76
N CYS A 7 -6.59 9.37 -5.47
CA CYS A 7 -6.01 9.39 -4.15
C CYS A 7 -4.99 10.53 -4.16
N ASP A 8 -5.00 11.40 -3.16
CA ASP A 8 -4.14 12.59 -3.17
C ASP A 8 -2.65 12.22 -3.16
N VAL A 9 -2.26 11.23 -2.35
CA VAL A 9 -0.87 10.79 -2.24
C VAL A 9 -0.81 9.27 -2.05
N VAL A 10 0.11 8.61 -2.75
CA VAL A 10 0.44 7.19 -2.52
C VAL A 10 1.84 7.07 -1.92
N ILE A 11 2.00 6.13 -0.98
CA ILE A 11 3.29 5.76 -0.40
C ILE A 11 3.77 4.51 -1.16
N VAL A 12 4.98 4.57 -1.67
CA VAL A 12 5.62 3.45 -2.36
C VAL A 12 6.87 2.98 -1.63
N ASP A 13 7.14 1.67 -1.67
CA ASP A 13 8.44 1.15 -1.31
C ASP A 13 9.47 1.56 -2.38
N ILE A 14 10.57 2.18 -1.99
CA ILE A 14 11.54 2.76 -2.94
C ILE A 14 12.29 1.70 -3.76
N ARG A 15 12.38 0.45 -3.29
CA ARG A 15 13.14 -0.61 -3.96
C ARG A 15 12.29 -1.37 -4.96
N THR A 16 11.03 -1.60 -4.63
CA THR A 16 10.09 -2.44 -5.40
C THR A 16 9.05 -1.62 -6.16
N PHE A 17 8.90 -0.34 -5.80
CA PHE A 17 7.83 0.55 -6.27
C PHE A 17 6.41 0.04 -5.98
N ALA A 18 6.29 -0.95 -5.08
CA ALA A 18 5.00 -1.44 -4.61
C ALA A 18 4.28 -0.35 -3.81
N ILE A 19 2.98 -0.17 -4.05
CA ILE A 19 2.14 0.73 -3.25
C ILE A 19 1.96 0.08 -1.88
N VAL A 20 2.48 0.73 -0.85
CA VAL A 20 2.40 0.26 0.54
C VAL A 20 1.36 1.01 1.36
N GLY A 21 0.84 2.12 0.85
CA GLY A 21 -0.21 2.89 1.51
C GLY A 21 -0.77 3.98 0.62
N ALA A 22 -1.95 4.46 0.97
CA ALA A 22 -2.65 5.55 0.32
C ALA A 22 -2.99 6.62 1.37
N ILE A 23 -2.93 7.89 0.99
CA ILE A 23 -3.28 9.04 1.84
C ILE A 23 -4.32 9.89 1.12
N GLU A 24 -5.41 10.21 1.81
CA GLU A 24 -6.44 11.16 1.34
C GLU A 24 -6.56 12.32 2.32
N LEU A 25 -6.67 13.54 1.79
CA LEU A 25 -6.86 14.75 2.58
C LEU A 25 -8.36 15.04 2.71
N ASP A 26 -8.88 14.97 3.94
CA ASP A 26 -10.30 15.26 4.16
C ASP A 26 -10.52 16.76 4.30
N ASP A 27 -11.09 17.41 3.29
CA ASP A 27 -11.59 18.79 3.38
C ASP A 27 -13.10 18.85 3.70
N ALA A 28 -13.60 20.04 4.03
CA ALA A 28 -15.02 20.26 4.34
C ALA A 28 -15.96 19.94 3.14
N SER A 29 -15.41 19.72 1.94
CA SER A 29 -16.17 19.42 0.73
C SER A 29 -16.73 17.98 0.68
N HIS A 30 -16.22 17.08 1.53
CA HIS A 30 -16.63 15.67 1.60
C HIS A 30 -18.03 15.43 2.21
N LEU A 31 -18.72 16.46 2.72
CA LEU A 31 -20.07 16.34 3.31
C LEU A 31 -21.20 16.14 2.28
N LYS A 32 -20.93 16.20 0.99
CA LYS A 32 -21.94 15.97 -0.05
C LYS A 32 -22.18 14.46 -0.24
N LYS A 33 -23.44 14.02 -0.10
CA LYS A 33 -23.90 12.60 -0.21
C LYS A 33 -23.31 11.77 -1.37
N GLN A 34 -22.91 12.39 -2.47
CA GLN A 34 -22.29 11.73 -3.62
C GLN A 34 -20.86 11.22 -3.33
N ARG A 35 -20.12 11.84 -2.40
CA ARG A 35 -18.75 11.42 -2.06
C ARG A 35 -18.72 10.20 -1.13
N ASN A 36 -19.71 10.03 -0.24
CA ASN A 36 -19.77 8.86 0.66
C ASN A 36 -19.76 7.50 -0.06
N ARG A 37 -20.51 7.36 -1.16
CA ARG A 37 -20.58 6.09 -1.91
C ARG A 37 -19.24 5.77 -2.58
N ARG A 38 -18.55 6.82 -3.05
CA ARG A 38 -17.23 6.71 -3.68
C ARG A 38 -16.18 6.33 -2.65
N ASP A 39 -16.18 6.99 -1.52
CA ASP A 39 -15.24 6.74 -0.43
C ASP A 39 -15.36 5.30 0.08
N ILE A 40 -16.59 4.79 0.26
CA ILE A 40 -16.82 3.37 0.64
C ILE A 40 -16.21 2.41 -0.38
N LEU A 41 -16.39 2.66 -1.68
CA LEU A 41 -15.84 1.77 -2.70
C LEU A 41 -14.31 1.87 -2.78
N LEU A 42 -13.74 3.07 -2.62
CA LEU A 42 -12.29 3.26 -2.63
C LEU A 42 -11.65 2.56 -1.43
N GLU A 43 -12.21 2.75 -0.23
CA GLU A 43 -11.79 2.06 0.98
C GLU A 43 -11.87 0.55 0.81
N GLU A 44 -12.94 0.02 0.23
CA GLU A 44 -13.09 -1.41 0.01
C GLU A 44 -12.09 -1.96 -1.01
N VAL A 45 -11.85 -1.24 -2.12
CA VAL A 45 -10.86 -1.64 -3.14
C VAL A 45 -9.45 -1.66 -2.54
N LEU A 46 -9.08 -0.63 -1.79
CA LEU A 46 -7.76 -0.56 -1.13
C LEU A 46 -7.62 -1.66 -0.08
N ARG A 47 -8.67 -1.91 0.70
CA ARG A 47 -8.72 -3.01 1.68
C ARG A 47 -8.52 -4.37 1.03
N GLN A 48 -9.19 -4.64 -0.09
CA GLN A 48 -9.02 -5.90 -0.83
C GLN A 48 -7.63 -6.03 -1.46
N ALA A 49 -7.00 -4.91 -1.82
CA ALA A 49 -5.62 -4.87 -2.30
C ALA A 49 -4.57 -4.98 -1.17
N GLY A 50 -4.98 -5.03 0.10
CA GLY A 50 -4.07 -5.00 1.25
C GLY A 50 -3.36 -3.65 1.45
N ILE A 51 -3.88 -2.58 0.84
CA ILE A 51 -3.30 -1.25 0.89
C ILE A 51 -4.04 -0.44 1.97
N PRO A 52 -3.37 0.00 3.05
CA PRO A 52 -3.99 0.85 4.06
C PRO A 52 -4.28 2.25 3.51
N LEU A 53 -5.48 2.77 3.80
CA LEU A 53 -5.86 4.16 3.53
C LEU A 53 -5.76 5.01 4.80
N LEU A 54 -4.92 6.04 4.79
CA LEU A 54 -4.75 7.00 5.88
C LEU A 54 -5.43 8.32 5.51
N ARG A 55 -6.49 8.69 6.23
CA ARG A 55 -7.22 9.94 6.02
C ARG A 55 -7.63 10.60 7.32
N ASP A 56 -7.50 11.93 7.40
CA ASP A 56 -8.00 12.79 8.48
C ASP A 56 -8.33 14.17 7.94
N ARG A 57 -9.20 14.90 8.64
CA ARG A 57 -9.43 16.34 8.45
C ARG A 57 -8.36 17.18 9.13
N ASP A 58 -7.81 16.66 10.22
CA ASP A 58 -6.75 17.30 11.00
C ASP A 58 -5.39 16.89 10.44
N SER A 59 -4.70 17.85 9.83
CA SER A 59 -3.41 17.62 9.18
C SER A 59 -2.33 17.16 10.16
N GLU A 60 -2.33 17.63 11.40
CA GLU A 60 -1.34 17.22 12.40
C GLU A 60 -1.57 15.77 12.82
N LYS A 61 -2.82 15.37 13.04
CA LYS A 61 -3.17 13.98 13.33
C LYS A 61 -2.84 13.06 12.17
N LEU A 62 -3.10 13.49 10.94
CA LEU A 62 -2.76 12.72 9.75
C LEU A 62 -1.25 12.51 9.64
N VAL A 63 -0.46 13.58 9.77
CA VAL A 63 1.01 13.51 9.73
C VAL A 63 1.53 12.59 10.84
N ARG A 64 0.98 12.66 12.05
CA ARG A 64 1.37 11.76 13.14
C ARG A 64 1.09 10.29 12.79
N ARG A 65 -0.11 9.98 12.28
CA ARG A 65 -0.48 8.62 11.85
C ARG A 65 0.39 8.11 10.71
N VAL A 66 0.70 8.95 9.73
CA VAL A 66 1.62 8.59 8.63
C VAL A 66 3.02 8.29 9.18
N ARG A 67 3.54 9.10 10.11
CA ARG A 67 4.85 8.83 10.74
C ARG A 67 4.86 7.52 11.53
N GLU A 68 3.82 7.25 12.31
CA GLU A 68 3.68 5.98 13.05
C GLU A 68 3.63 4.80 12.08
N PHE A 69 2.82 4.90 11.03
CA PHE A 69 2.72 3.88 9.98
C PHE A 69 4.08 3.56 9.36
N LEU A 70 4.86 4.57 8.97
CA LEU A 70 6.18 4.37 8.36
C LEU A 70 7.17 3.69 9.32
N LYS A 71 7.16 4.06 10.61
CA LYS A 71 8.04 3.45 11.62
C LYS A 71 7.80 1.94 11.79
N TYR A 72 6.54 1.52 11.84
CA TYR A 72 6.21 0.10 11.96
C TYR A 72 6.66 -0.69 10.72
N ARG A 73 6.63 -0.07 9.55
CA ARG A 73 7.06 -0.70 8.29
C ARG A 73 8.58 -0.78 8.14
N GLU A 74 9.32 0.22 8.58
CA GLU A 74 10.79 0.15 8.61
C GLU A 74 11.26 -1.03 9.47
N ALA A 75 10.66 -1.21 10.66
CA ALA A 75 10.96 -2.37 11.52
C ALA A 75 10.65 -3.72 10.85
N GLU A 76 9.51 -3.84 10.16
CA GLU A 76 9.13 -5.06 9.43
C GLU A 76 10.07 -5.34 8.23
N THR A 77 10.57 -4.28 7.59
CA THR A 77 11.50 -4.38 6.46
C THR A 77 12.89 -4.84 6.91
N ASP A 78 13.37 -4.32 8.04
CA ASP A 78 14.65 -4.69 8.61
C ASP A 78 14.68 -6.17 9.02
N GLU A 79 13.59 -6.69 9.60
CA GLU A 79 13.42 -8.11 9.95
C GLU A 79 13.40 -9.04 8.72
N ILE A 80 12.73 -8.63 7.63
CA ILE A 80 12.72 -9.40 6.37
C ILE A 80 14.10 -9.38 5.70
N SER A 81 14.82 -8.25 5.75
CA SER A 81 16.18 -8.15 5.20
C SER A 81 17.21 -9.02 5.94
N ALA A 82 17.00 -9.25 7.24
CA ALA A 82 17.86 -10.12 8.06
C ALA A 82 17.60 -11.62 7.82
N THR A 83 16.45 -11.99 7.27
CA THR A 83 16.02 -13.39 7.11
C THR A 83 16.16 -13.91 5.66
N GLY A 84 16.49 -13.03 4.70
CA GLY A 84 16.58 -13.35 3.26
C GLY A 84 17.87 -14.03 2.78
N MET A 85 18.61 -14.74 3.64
CA MET A 85 19.84 -15.46 3.32
C MET A 85 19.77 -16.94 3.73
N ASP A 86 18.72 -17.66 3.35
CA ASP A 86 18.83 -19.12 3.18
C ASP A 86 17.74 -19.66 2.27
N SER A 87 18.10 -19.94 1.01
CA SER A 87 17.50 -20.95 0.12
C SER A 87 18.26 -20.92 -1.20
N THR A 88 19.53 -21.31 -1.17
CA THR A 88 20.21 -21.81 -2.37
C THR A 88 19.66 -23.21 -2.62
N THR A 89 18.92 -23.42 -3.71
CA THR A 89 18.84 -24.77 -4.27
C THR A 89 18.70 -24.70 -5.79
N GLU A 90 19.77 -25.18 -6.41
CA GLU A 90 20.00 -25.33 -7.83
C GLU A 90 18.90 -26.20 -8.46
N HIS A 91 18.26 -25.71 -9.52
CA HIS A 91 17.56 -26.60 -10.45
C HIS A 91 18.51 -27.00 -11.56
N THR A 92 19.03 -28.21 -11.43
CA THR A 92 19.83 -28.96 -12.40
C THR A 92 19.00 -29.20 -13.67
N GLU A 93 19.56 -28.83 -14.82
CA GLU A 93 19.08 -29.26 -16.14
C GLU A 93 19.24 -30.78 -16.27
N GLN A 94 18.16 -31.52 -16.53
CA GLN A 94 18.22 -32.89 -17.04
C GLN A 94 17.45 -33.00 -18.34
N LYS A 95 18.23 -33.15 -19.42
CA LYS A 95 17.81 -33.73 -20.71
C LYS A 95 17.49 -35.20 -20.51
N ASP A 96 16.36 -35.65 -21.03
CA ASP A 96 16.11 -37.02 -21.54
C ASP A 96 15.05 -36.87 -22.65
N LYS A 97 15.40 -36.93 -23.95
CA LYS A 97 15.53 -38.12 -24.81
C LYS A 97 14.29 -39.04 -24.85
N GLU A 98 13.59 -38.93 -25.98
CA GLU A 98 13.18 -40.05 -26.86
C GLU A 98 12.27 -41.16 -26.27
N ASN A 99 11.00 -41.13 -26.67
CA ASN A 99 10.32 -42.28 -27.28
C ASN A 99 9.04 -41.85 -28.02
#